data_AF-A0A6A4VVD7-F1
#
_entry.id   AF-A0A6A4VVD7-F1
#
_cell.length_a   1.000
_cell.length_b   1.000
_cell.length_c   1.000
_cell.angle_alpha   90.00
_cell.angle_beta   90.00
_cell.angle_gamma   90.00
#
_symmetry.space_group_name_H-M   'P 1'
#
loop_
_entity.id
_entity.type
_entity.pdbx_description
1 polymer ?
#
loop_
_entity_poly.entity_id
_entity_poly.type
_entity_poly.pdbx_seq_one_letter_code
_entity_poly.pdbx_strand_id
1 'polypeptide(L)'
;MCVLMPWPFRCCQQKQYRRSEVHLGELLEGVCEKMDDYAQGHWKDTGAKDLLPIIVDGAMNPRMSEFELLQDSNLNRGIKDYCQTIVEEQEDELMAFLAKEHENASHQFCFHETSICSHHSHKEEL
;
A
#
# COMPACT_ATOMS: atom_id res chain seq x y z
N MET A 1 -32.37 3.69 -12.14
CA MET A 1 -32.26 3.42 -13.59
C MET A 1 -30.96 4.01 -14.13
N CYS A 2 -29.95 3.18 -14.42
CA CYS A 2 -28.64 3.56 -15.03
C CYS A 2 -28.48 2.99 -16.45
N VAL A 3 -29.58 2.70 -17.11
CA VAL A 3 -29.60 2.10 -18.46
C VAL A 3 -30.19 3.17 -19.36
N LEU A 4 -29.33 3.93 -20.06
CA LEU A 4 -29.59 4.68 -21.31
C LEU A 4 -28.60 5.84 -21.57
N MET A 5 -27.48 5.99 -20.85
CA MET A 5 -26.46 6.96 -21.27
C MET A 5 -25.51 6.35 -22.34
N PRO A 6 -25.39 6.97 -23.54
CA PRO A 6 -24.43 6.57 -24.57
C PRO A 6 -22.98 6.86 -24.16
N TRP A 7 -22.02 6.11 -24.70
CA TRP A 7 -20.60 6.49 -24.71
C TRP A 7 -20.50 7.92 -25.30
N PRO A 8 -20.00 8.94 -24.57
CA PRO A 8 -18.82 8.94 -23.69
C PRO A 8 -19.11 9.21 -22.19
N PHE A 9 -20.38 9.31 -21.78
CA PHE A 9 -20.75 9.81 -20.44
C PHE A 9 -20.43 8.87 -19.27
N ARG A 10 -20.42 7.54 -19.50
CA ARG A 10 -20.11 6.55 -18.45
C ARG A 10 -18.68 6.65 -17.92
N CYS A 11 -17.71 7.03 -18.77
CA CYS A 11 -16.31 7.14 -18.35
C CYS A 11 -16.11 8.31 -17.37
N CYS A 12 -16.77 9.45 -17.61
CA CYS A 12 -16.73 10.60 -16.70
C CYS A 12 -17.32 10.27 -15.33
N GLN A 13 -18.48 9.60 -15.24
CA GLN A 13 -19.04 9.20 -13.94
C GLN A 13 -18.15 8.22 -13.18
N GLN A 14 -17.57 7.24 -13.87
CA GLN A 14 -16.67 6.28 -13.23
C GLN A 14 -15.33 6.92 -12.81
N LYS A 15 -14.83 7.92 -13.55
CA LYS A 15 -13.66 8.71 -13.13
C LYS A 15 -13.97 9.54 -11.88
N GLN A 16 -15.15 10.15 -11.81
CA GLN A 16 -15.59 10.94 -10.65
C GLN A 16 -15.81 10.05 -9.40
N TYR A 17 -16.41 8.86 -9.55
CA TYR A 17 -16.60 7.95 -8.42
C TYR A 17 -15.27 7.39 -7.90
N ARG A 18 -14.35 6.97 -8.78
CA ARG A 18 -13.02 6.44 -8.39
C ARG A 18 -12.16 7.39 -7.56
N ARG A 19 -12.52 8.68 -7.53
CA ARG A 19 -11.81 9.72 -6.79
C ARG A 19 -12.75 10.46 -5.83
N SER A 20 -13.99 10.00 -5.69
CA SER A 20 -14.92 10.52 -4.69
C SER A 20 -14.45 10.16 -3.30
N GLU A 21 -14.67 11.07 -2.36
CA GLU A 21 -14.35 10.89 -0.94
C GLU A 21 -14.89 9.56 -0.39
N VAL A 22 -16.15 9.24 -0.67
CA VAL A 22 -16.77 7.98 -0.23
C VAL A 22 -15.99 6.75 -0.70
N HIS A 23 -15.60 6.71 -1.99
CA HIS A 23 -14.86 5.58 -2.53
C HIS A 23 -13.42 5.49 -1.99
N LEU A 24 -12.77 6.65 -1.77
CA LEU A 24 -11.42 6.66 -1.21
C LEU A 24 -11.43 6.23 0.27
N GLY A 25 -12.44 6.65 1.04
CA GLY A 25 -12.65 6.18 2.42
C GLY A 25 -12.82 4.65 2.49
N GLU A 26 -13.70 4.08 1.66
CA GLU A 26 -13.87 2.62 1.57
C GLU A 26 -12.55 1.88 1.24
N LEU A 27 -11.70 2.47 0.40
CA LEU A 27 -10.41 1.89 0.07
C LEU A 27 -9.40 1.99 1.22
N LEU A 28 -9.34 3.13 1.92
CA LEU A 28 -8.44 3.33 3.06
C LEU A 28 -8.81 2.43 4.23
N GLU A 29 -10.10 2.23 4.51
CA GLU A 29 -10.55 1.28 5.54
C GLU A 29 -10.14 -0.16 5.24
N GLY A 30 -10.16 -0.58 3.97
CA GLY A 30 -9.90 -1.97 3.57
C GLY A 30 -8.45 -2.28 3.17
N VAL A 31 -7.59 -1.28 3.00
CA VAL A 31 -6.24 -1.51 2.43
C VAL A 31 -5.35 -2.29 3.38
N CYS A 32 -5.44 -2.05 4.68
CA CYS A 32 -4.56 -2.68 5.66
C CYS A 32 -4.87 -4.16 5.88
N GLU A 33 -6.10 -4.62 5.57
CA GLU A 33 -6.43 -6.06 5.57
C GLU A 33 -5.61 -6.84 4.54
N LYS A 34 -5.20 -6.19 3.44
CA LYS A 34 -4.37 -6.84 2.42
C LYS A 34 -2.92 -7.07 2.88
N MET A 35 -2.51 -6.45 3.99
CA MET A 35 -1.14 -6.65 4.52
C MET A 35 -0.94 -8.05 5.09
N ASP A 36 -2.02 -8.76 5.42
CA ASP A 36 -1.97 -10.15 5.87
C ASP A 36 -1.51 -11.12 4.76
N ASP A 37 -1.59 -10.71 3.49
CA ASP A 37 -1.12 -11.48 2.33
C ASP A 37 0.39 -11.28 2.04
N TYR A 38 1.09 -10.49 2.87
CA TYR A 38 2.51 -10.20 2.74
C TYR A 38 3.30 -10.76 3.91
N ALA A 39 4.53 -11.16 3.62
CA ALA A 39 5.48 -11.60 4.62
C ALA A 39 6.66 -10.63 4.67
N GLN A 40 7.06 -10.25 5.88
CA GLN A 40 8.25 -9.44 6.13
C GLN A 40 9.47 -10.33 6.30
N GLY A 41 10.59 -9.91 5.73
CA GLY A 41 11.82 -10.70 5.76
C GLY A 41 12.98 -9.95 5.16
N HIS A 42 14.06 -10.67 4.88
CA HIS A 42 15.19 -10.18 4.12
C HIS A 42 15.58 -11.13 3.00
N TRP A 43 16.09 -10.58 1.91
CA TRP A 43 16.63 -11.35 0.81
C TRP A 43 17.95 -12.04 1.23
N LYS A 44 18.09 -13.34 0.96
CA LYS A 44 19.27 -14.12 1.39
C LYS A 44 20.58 -13.73 0.69
N ASP A 45 20.47 -13.18 -0.51
CA ASP A 45 21.62 -12.78 -1.34
C ASP A 45 22.17 -11.40 -0.96
N THR A 46 21.29 -10.44 -0.69
CA THR A 46 21.64 -9.04 -0.42
C THR A 46 21.56 -8.66 1.06
N GLY A 47 20.79 -9.42 1.86
CA GLY A 47 20.42 -9.04 3.22
C GLY A 47 19.37 -7.92 3.29
N ALA A 48 18.86 -7.43 2.16
CA ALA A 48 17.93 -6.30 2.15
C ALA A 48 16.57 -6.70 2.73
N LYS A 49 16.08 -5.94 3.72
CA LYS A 49 14.72 -6.09 4.27
C LYS A 49 13.66 -5.67 3.25
N ASP A 50 12.64 -6.48 3.08
CA ASP A 50 11.59 -6.26 2.09
C ASP A 50 10.24 -6.86 2.54
N LEU A 51 9.19 -6.65 1.74
CA LEU A 51 7.89 -7.29 1.87
C LEU A 51 7.63 -8.17 0.65
N LEU A 52 7.39 -9.47 0.89
CA LEU A 52 7.13 -10.44 -0.18
C LEU A 52 5.67 -10.92 -0.13
N PRO A 53 4.89 -10.83 -1.21
CA PRO A 53 3.56 -11.43 -1.24
C PRO A 53 3.67 -12.95 -1.10
N ILE A 54 2.83 -13.53 -0.24
CA ILE A 54 2.85 -14.97 0.07
C ILE A 54 2.29 -15.77 -1.11
N ILE A 55 1.24 -15.26 -1.74
CA ILE A 55 0.53 -15.90 -2.85
C ILE A 55 0.67 -15.01 -4.10
N VAL A 56 1.09 -15.61 -5.21
CA VAL A 56 1.14 -14.99 -6.53
C VAL A 56 0.45 -15.94 -7.51
N ASP A 57 -0.49 -15.43 -8.32
CA ASP A 57 -1.27 -16.22 -9.29
C ASP A 57 -1.96 -17.47 -8.70
N GLY A 58 -2.37 -17.40 -7.43
CA GLY A 58 -3.05 -18.49 -6.72
C GLY A 58 -2.13 -19.61 -6.21
N ALA A 59 -0.82 -19.45 -6.34
CA ALA A 59 0.18 -20.37 -5.81
C ALA A 59 1.14 -19.67 -4.83
N MET A 60 1.86 -20.46 -4.02
CA MET A 60 2.92 -19.94 -3.16
C MET A 60 3.97 -19.21 -4.00
N ASN A 61 4.43 -18.04 -3.54
CA ASN A 61 5.42 -17.25 -4.26
C ASN A 61 6.72 -18.08 -4.47
N PRO A 62 7.17 -18.30 -5.72
CA PRO A 62 8.34 -19.14 -5.99
C PRO A 62 9.64 -18.55 -5.38
N ARG A 63 9.68 -17.23 -5.18
CA ARG A 63 10.81 -16.51 -4.59
C ARG A 63 10.86 -16.62 -3.07
N MET A 64 9.87 -17.27 -2.44
CA MET A 64 9.86 -17.48 -0.99
C MET A 64 11.10 -18.25 -0.51
N SER A 65 11.68 -19.11 -1.34
CA SER A 65 12.90 -19.86 -0.99
C SER A 65 14.16 -18.98 -0.91
N GLU A 66 14.16 -17.84 -1.61
CA GLU A 66 15.24 -16.84 -1.62
C GLU A 66 15.07 -15.81 -0.48
N PHE A 67 13.94 -15.87 0.22
CA PHE A 67 13.55 -14.91 1.24
C PHE A 67 13.63 -15.57 2.62
N GLU A 68 14.25 -14.90 3.58
CA GLU A 68 14.30 -15.33 4.96
C GLU A 68 13.29 -14.53 5.77
N LEU A 69 12.27 -15.24 6.29
CA LEU A 69 11.20 -14.61 7.05
C LEU A 69 11.68 -14.17 8.42
N LEU A 70 11.37 -12.93 8.77
CA LEU A 70 11.57 -12.43 10.13
C LEU A 70 10.47 -13.01 11.02
N GLN A 71 10.80 -14.08 11.74
CA GLN A 71 9.94 -14.66 12.78
C GLN A 71 10.24 -14.00 14.12
N ASP A 72 10.01 -12.69 14.22
CA ASP A 72 10.31 -12.00 15.47
C ASP A 72 9.08 -11.98 16.38
N SER A 73 9.10 -12.82 17.41
CA SER A 73 8.08 -12.85 18.46
C SER A 73 8.15 -11.65 19.41
N ASN A 74 9.20 -10.81 19.30
CA ASN A 74 9.45 -9.66 20.17
C ASN A 74 9.37 -8.30 19.46
N LEU A 75 9.38 -8.27 18.12
CA LEU A 75 9.23 -7.06 17.28
C LEU A 75 7.79 -6.90 16.73
N ASN A 76 6.82 -7.31 17.52
CA ASN A 76 5.45 -7.62 17.11
C ASN A 76 4.56 -6.37 16.91
N ARG A 77 4.90 -5.53 15.93
CA ARG A 77 3.90 -4.76 15.18
C ARG A 77 3.85 -5.38 13.80
N GLY A 78 2.76 -6.05 13.47
CA GLY A 78 2.58 -6.65 12.16
C GLY A 78 2.62 -5.58 11.06
N ILE A 79 2.84 -5.99 9.80
CA ILE A 79 2.74 -5.09 8.63
C ILE A 79 1.38 -4.36 8.64
N LYS A 80 0.34 -5.07 9.08
CA LYS A 80 -1.00 -4.54 9.29
C LYS A 80 -1.05 -3.38 10.30
N ASP A 81 -0.43 -3.53 11.47
CA ASP A 81 -0.40 -2.49 12.50
C ASP A 81 0.34 -1.23 12.02
N TYR A 82 1.43 -1.42 11.26
CA TYR A 82 2.14 -0.30 10.62
C TYR A 82 1.27 0.41 9.58
N CYS A 83 0.56 -0.36 8.75
CA CYS A 83 -0.39 0.22 7.80
C CYS A 83 -1.48 1.00 8.51
N GLN A 84 -2.07 0.44 9.58
CA GLN A 84 -3.10 1.11 10.37
C GLN A 84 -2.58 2.43 10.95
N THR A 85 -1.38 2.41 11.55
CA THR A 85 -0.74 3.62 12.08
C THR A 85 -0.57 4.68 10.99
N ILE A 86 -0.06 4.31 9.81
CA ILE A 86 0.15 5.26 8.71
C ILE A 86 -1.18 5.82 8.18
N VAL A 87 -2.18 4.96 7.98
CA VAL A 87 -3.49 5.40 7.46
C VAL A 87 -4.19 6.30 8.48
N GLU A 88 -4.14 5.96 9.76
CA GLU A 88 -4.71 6.78 10.84
C GLU A 88 -4.01 8.14 10.98
N GLU A 89 -2.68 8.17 10.91
CA GLU A 89 -1.90 9.41 11.07
C GLU A 89 -1.97 10.34 9.85
N GLN A 90 -2.23 9.79 8.66
CA GLN A 90 -2.13 10.51 7.37
C GLN A 90 -3.44 10.49 6.59
N GLU A 91 -4.57 10.20 7.24
CA GLU A 91 -5.88 10.03 6.59
C GLU A 91 -6.24 11.27 5.76
N ASP A 92 -6.16 12.45 6.36
CA ASP A 92 -6.51 13.71 5.73
C ASP A 92 -5.61 14.01 4.53
N GLU A 93 -4.30 13.82 4.67
CA GLU A 93 -3.31 14.00 3.61
C GLU A 93 -3.53 12.99 2.47
N LEU A 94 -3.79 11.72 2.79
CA LEU A 94 -4.08 10.67 1.83
C LEU A 94 -5.35 11.00 1.04
N MET A 95 -6.42 11.43 1.71
CA MET A 95 -7.68 11.80 1.08
C MET A 95 -7.52 12.99 0.13
N ALA A 96 -6.82 14.03 0.58
CA ALA A 96 -6.56 15.22 -0.23
C ALA A 96 -5.65 14.93 -1.44
N PHE A 97 -4.63 14.09 -1.26
CA PHE A 97 -3.70 13.69 -2.31
C PHE A 97 -4.36 12.75 -3.33
N LEU A 98 -5.04 11.71 -2.86
CA LEU A 98 -5.71 10.73 -3.71
C LEU A 98 -6.97 11.28 -4.39
N ALA A 99 -7.50 12.45 -3.99
CA ALA A 99 -8.54 13.14 -4.75
C ALA A 99 -8.06 13.60 -6.14
N LYS A 100 -6.74 13.70 -6.35
CA LYS A 100 -6.11 14.17 -7.59
C LYS A 100 -5.32 13.05 -8.28
N GLU A 101 -5.07 13.23 -9.56
CA GLU A 101 -4.27 12.29 -10.37
C GLU A 101 -2.79 12.67 -10.28
N HIS A 102 -1.95 11.70 -9.93
CA HIS A 102 -0.52 11.87 -9.70
C HIS A 102 0.27 10.78 -10.41
N GLU A 103 1.36 11.15 -11.08
CA GLU A 103 2.36 10.20 -11.56
C GLU A 103 3.27 9.78 -10.40
N ASN A 104 3.62 8.50 -10.30
CA ASN A 104 4.42 7.97 -9.19
C ASN A 104 3.87 8.35 -7.80
N ALA A 105 2.55 8.22 -7.63
CA ALA A 105 1.80 8.64 -6.46
C ALA A 105 2.43 8.21 -5.12
N SER A 106 2.93 6.97 -5.02
CA SER A 106 3.60 6.46 -3.81
C SER A 106 4.88 7.22 -3.46
N HIS A 107 5.74 7.49 -4.44
CA HIS A 107 6.98 8.24 -4.23
C HIS A 107 6.67 9.69 -3.88
N GLN A 108 5.75 10.33 -4.61
CA GLN A 108 5.38 11.72 -4.33
C GLN A 108 4.77 11.87 -2.94
N PHE A 109 3.85 10.98 -2.57
CA PHE A 109 3.24 11.02 -1.25
C PHE A 109 4.25 10.77 -0.13
N CYS A 110 5.08 9.74 -0.24
CA CYS A 110 5.95 9.31 0.85
C CYS A 110 7.14 10.25 1.12
N PHE A 111 7.67 10.92 0.07
CA PHE A 111 8.86 11.78 0.17
C PHE A 111 8.56 13.28 0.13
N HIS A 112 7.49 13.71 -0.56
CA HIS A 112 7.22 15.13 -0.80
C HIS A 112 6.03 15.66 0.00
N GLU A 113 4.93 14.91 0.06
CA GLU A 113 3.74 15.34 0.81
C GLU A 113 3.86 14.99 2.29
N THR A 114 4.48 13.85 2.59
CA THR A 114 4.74 13.37 3.95
C THR A 114 6.23 13.16 4.18
N SER A 115 6.63 13.01 5.44
CA SER A 115 7.99 12.65 5.84
C SER A 115 8.11 11.18 6.27
N ILE A 116 7.22 10.31 5.77
CA ILE A 116 7.23 8.88 6.07
C ILE A 116 8.52 8.24 5.54
N CYS A 117 8.87 8.57 4.29
CA CYS A 117 10.12 8.14 3.69
C CYS A 117 11.17 9.23 3.89
N SER A 118 12.24 8.91 4.61
CA SER A 118 13.42 9.78 4.66
C SER A 118 14.31 9.52 3.45
N HIS A 119 15.03 10.55 2.96
CA HIS A 119 16.07 10.40 1.93
C HIS A 119 17.30 9.59 2.40
N HIS A 120 17.22 8.93 3.57
CA HIS A 120 18.29 8.12 4.10
C HIS A 120 18.24 6.71 3.54
N SER A 121 19.21 6.44 2.66
CA SER A 121 19.76 5.12 2.38
C SER A 121 19.93 4.33 3.69
N HIS A 122 19.22 3.20 3.78
CA HIS A 122 19.35 2.09 4.74
C HIS A 122 20.19 2.38 5.99
N LYS A 123 19.53 2.41 7.15
CA LYS A 123 20.11 1.82 8.36
C LYS A 123 19.12 0.81 8.91
N GLU A 124 19.44 -0.46 8.66
CA GLU A 124 19.07 -1.53 9.56
C GLU A 124 19.50 -1.12 10.98
N GLU A 125 18.53 -0.90 11.86
CA GLU A 125 18.83 -0.95 13.29
C GLU A 125 18.87 -2.42 13.70
N LEU A 126 20.13 -2.86 13.84
CA LEU A 126 20.75 -3.80 14.77
C LEU A 126 19.90 -4.89 15.42
#